data_AF-A0A1H2JK89-F1
#
_entry.id   AF-A0A1H2JK89-F1
#
_cell.length_a   1.000
_cell.length_b   1.000
_cell.length_c   1.000
_cell.angle_alpha   90.00
_cell.angle_beta   90.00
_cell.angle_gamma   90.00
#
_symmetry.space_group_name_H-M   'P 1'
#
loop_
_entity.id
_entity.type
_entity.pdbx_description
1 polymer ?
#
loop_
_entity_poly.entity_id
_entity_poly.type
_entity_poly.pdbx_seq_one_letter_code
_entity_poly.pdbx_strand_id
1 'polypeptide(L)'
;MDDLSNPNEPLVQKLRTIVRIAIRLLAILMTTVIIWGVADVILVMYQELKAPPFMLLTISDILALFGAFMAVLIAVEILINILIYLRDDVIHVKIVMATALMAISRKVIIMDLTKISAEYVLAIAAMTLAMSVGYWLVVVKGNEDGKICISDIEEQWKNKS
;
A
#
# COMPACT_ATOMS: atom_id res chain seq x y z
N MET A 1 23.12 -30.97 2.35
CA MET A 1 22.21 -30.31 3.31
C MET A 1 21.08 -29.76 2.44
N ASP A 2 20.12 -30.61 2.11
CA ASP A 2 19.06 -30.31 1.12
C ASP A 2 17.73 -30.92 1.60
N ASP A 3 17.33 -30.58 2.83
CA ASP A 3 16.04 -31.00 3.42
C ASP A 3 14.92 -29.95 3.24
N LEU A 4 15.22 -28.76 2.68
CA LEU A 4 14.29 -27.63 2.58
C LEU A 4 13.21 -27.77 1.47
N SER A 5 13.13 -28.92 0.79
CA SER A 5 12.14 -29.16 -0.27
C SER A 5 11.09 -30.23 0.10
N ASN A 6 10.84 -30.48 1.39
CA ASN A 6 9.72 -31.33 1.79
C ASN A 6 8.47 -30.46 2.09
N PRO A 7 7.45 -30.42 1.21
CA PRO A 7 6.21 -29.67 1.46
C PRO A 7 5.40 -30.16 2.68
N ASN A 8 5.83 -31.27 3.29
CA ASN A 8 5.20 -31.89 4.45
C ASN A 8 5.92 -31.64 5.79
N GLU A 9 6.77 -30.61 5.90
CA GLU A 9 7.32 -30.24 7.20
C GLU A 9 6.21 -29.72 8.14
N PRO A 10 5.93 -30.40 9.27
CA PRO A 10 4.80 -30.06 10.15
C PRO A 10 4.96 -28.68 10.80
N LEU A 11 6.19 -28.17 10.93
CA LEU A 11 6.47 -26.83 11.44
C LEU A 11 6.06 -25.75 10.45
N VAL A 12 6.40 -25.93 9.16
CA VAL A 12 6.06 -24.98 8.09
C VAL A 12 4.54 -24.88 7.93
N GLN A 13 3.81 -25.99 8.03
CA GLN A 13 2.34 -25.99 7.93
C GLN A 13 1.68 -25.28 9.13
N LYS A 14 2.18 -25.50 10.35
CA LYS A 14 1.70 -24.77 11.55
C LYS A 14 1.96 -23.27 11.45
N LEU A 15 3.15 -22.86 11.01
CA LEU A 15 3.50 -21.45 10.83
C LEU A 15 2.59 -20.77 9.79
N ARG A 16 2.37 -21.41 8.63
CA ARG A 16 1.44 -20.90 7.60
C ARG A 16 0.03 -20.70 8.14
N THR A 17 -0.44 -21.62 8.98
CA THR A 17 -1.77 -21.52 9.62
C THR A 17 -1.84 -20.34 10.58
N ILE A 18 -0.83 -20.16 11.43
CA ILE A 18 -0.75 -19.03 12.37
C ILE A 18 -0.72 -17.71 11.61
N VAL A 19 0.09 -17.61 10.54
CA VAL A 19 0.17 -16.41 9.70
C VAL A 19 -1.19 -16.08 9.08
N ARG A 20 -1.90 -17.07 8.55
CA ARG A 20 -3.24 -16.87 7.97
C ARG A 20 -4.26 -16.39 9.02
N ILE A 21 -4.21 -16.92 10.23
CA ILE A 21 -5.08 -16.47 11.33
C ILE A 21 -4.75 -15.03 11.71
N ALA A 22 -3.47 -14.70 11.89
CA ALA A 22 -3.03 -13.36 12.25
C ALA A 22 -3.49 -12.31 11.21
N ILE A 23 -3.38 -12.64 9.92
CA ILE A 23 -3.76 -11.73 8.83
C ILE A 23 -5.28 -11.55 8.74
N ARG A 24 -6.08 -12.59 9.02
CA ARG A 24 -7.55 -12.45 9.14
C ARG A 24 -7.94 -11.54 10.29
N LEU A 25 -7.30 -11.70 11.46
CA LEU A 25 -7.53 -10.82 12.59
C LEU A 25 -7.16 -9.37 12.27
N LEU A 26 -6.04 -9.16 11.57
CA LEU A 26 -5.60 -7.85 11.12
C LEU A 26 -6.61 -7.21 10.16
N ALA A 27 -7.16 -7.97 9.21
CA ALA A 27 -8.17 -7.47 8.27
C ALA A 27 -9.46 -7.04 8.99
N ILE A 28 -9.92 -7.80 10.00
CA ILE A 28 -11.08 -7.43 10.82
C ILE A 28 -10.80 -6.14 11.58
N LEU A 29 -9.64 -6.04 12.24
CA LEU A 29 -9.25 -4.85 12.99
C LEU A 29 -9.18 -3.61 12.08
N MET A 30 -8.57 -3.73 10.90
CA MET A 30 -8.51 -2.64 9.92
C MET A 30 -9.90 -2.21 9.43
N THR A 31 -10.83 -3.15 9.26
CA THR A 31 -12.21 -2.83 8.89
C THR A 31 -12.89 -2.01 9.98
N THR A 32 -12.69 -2.36 11.26
CA THR A 32 -13.18 -1.56 12.38
C THR A 32 -12.55 -0.17 12.41
N VAL A 33 -11.24 -0.05 12.17
CA VAL A 33 -10.54 1.24 12.10
C VAL A 33 -11.13 2.13 11.00
N ILE A 34 -11.48 1.57 9.84
CA ILE A 34 -12.13 2.34 8.76
C ILE A 34 -13.49 2.86 9.21
N ILE A 35 -14.33 2.02 9.82
CA ILE A 35 -15.65 2.44 10.31
C ILE A 35 -15.51 3.58 11.34
N TRP A 36 -14.57 3.42 12.27
CA TRP A 36 -14.27 4.44 13.27
C TRP A 36 -13.72 5.72 12.64
N GLY A 37 -12.82 5.62 11.66
CA GLY A 37 -12.27 6.77 10.97
C GLY A 37 -13.33 7.54 10.17
N VAL A 38 -14.29 6.87 9.56
CA VAL A 38 -15.42 7.54 8.89
C VAL A 38 -16.28 8.30 9.92
N ALA A 39 -16.56 7.68 11.07
CA ALA A 39 -17.28 8.35 12.15
C ALA A 39 -16.49 9.57 12.68
N ASP A 40 -15.18 9.44 12.84
CA ASP A 40 -14.29 10.52 13.28
C ASP A 40 -14.30 11.70 12.31
N VAL A 41 -14.21 11.45 11.01
CA VAL A 41 -14.33 12.50 9.98
C VAL A 41 -15.66 13.24 10.07
N ILE A 42 -16.77 12.51 10.26
CA ILE A 42 -18.10 13.13 10.41
C ILE A 42 -18.13 14.01 11.68
N LEU A 43 -17.54 13.53 12.78
CA LEU A 43 -17.47 14.28 14.03
C LEU A 43 -16.64 15.55 13.89
N VAL A 44 -15.45 15.46 13.28
CA VAL A 44 -14.58 16.61 13.00
C VAL A 44 -15.33 17.61 12.14
N MET A 45 -15.94 17.18 11.02
CA MET A 45 -16.72 18.06 10.15
C MET A 45 -17.85 18.76 10.91
N TYR A 46 -18.53 18.04 11.80
CA TYR A 46 -19.62 18.60 12.60
C TYR A 46 -19.14 19.62 13.64
N GLN A 47 -17.99 19.37 14.28
CA GLN A 47 -17.38 20.27 15.23
C GLN A 47 -16.96 21.58 14.56
N GLU A 48 -16.30 21.48 13.41
CA GLU A 48 -15.84 22.66 12.64
C GLU A 48 -17.03 23.51 12.14
N LEU A 49 -18.14 22.90 11.73
CA LEU A 49 -19.35 23.63 11.33
C LEU A 49 -20.04 24.37 12.49
N LYS A 50 -19.83 23.92 13.73
CA LYS A 50 -20.45 24.50 14.93
C LYS A 50 -19.53 25.44 15.70
N ALA A 51 -18.25 25.48 15.38
CA ALA A 51 -17.30 26.37 16.03
C ALA A 51 -17.59 27.84 15.67
N PRO A 52 -17.48 28.78 16.63
CA PRO A 52 -17.57 30.22 16.35
C PRO A 52 -16.25 30.73 15.73
N PRO A 53 -16.23 31.56 14.67
CA PRO A 53 -17.33 32.19 13.93
C PRO A 53 -18.07 31.22 12.99
N PHE A 54 -19.38 31.16 13.15
CA PHE A 54 -20.23 30.24 12.40
C PHE A 54 -20.05 30.42 10.88
N MET A 55 -19.88 29.30 10.18
CA MET A 55 -19.86 29.20 8.72
C MET A 55 -18.63 29.84 8.03
N LEU A 56 -17.55 30.12 8.76
CA LEU A 56 -16.24 30.45 8.19
C LEU A 56 -15.26 29.29 8.42
N LEU A 57 -15.00 28.48 7.38
CA LEU A 57 -13.89 27.53 7.40
C LEU A 57 -12.59 28.28 7.10
N THR A 58 -11.64 28.22 8.03
CA THR A 58 -10.28 28.68 7.74
C THR A 58 -9.52 27.62 6.94
N ILE A 59 -8.42 28.01 6.32
CA ILE A 59 -7.53 27.08 5.60
C ILE A 59 -7.04 25.97 6.56
N SER A 60 -6.82 26.30 7.83
CA SER A 60 -6.36 25.33 8.84
C SER A 60 -7.39 24.24 9.11
N ASP A 61 -8.68 24.60 9.16
CA ASP A 61 -9.78 23.66 9.45
C ASP A 61 -10.02 22.73 8.24
N ILE A 62 -9.89 23.27 7.02
CA ILE A 62 -9.92 22.48 5.79
C ILE A 62 -8.76 21.48 5.76
N LEU A 63 -7.55 21.91 6.12
CA LEU A 63 -6.38 21.03 6.19
C LEU A 63 -6.55 19.94 7.28
N ALA A 64 -7.16 20.27 8.42
CA ALA A 64 -7.48 19.29 9.47
C ALA A 64 -8.47 18.23 8.97
N LEU A 65 -9.53 18.66 8.29
CA LEU A 65 -10.51 17.75 7.69
C LEU A 65 -9.89 16.85 6.63
N PHE A 66 -9.03 17.39 5.75
CA PHE A 66 -8.27 16.58 4.81
C PHE A 66 -7.31 15.60 5.49
N GLY A 67 -6.70 15.98 6.61
CA GLY A 67 -5.92 15.08 7.45
C GLY A 67 -6.74 13.87 7.94
N ALA A 68 -7.95 14.12 8.44
CA ALA A 68 -8.86 13.06 8.87
C ALA A 68 -9.29 12.16 7.69
N PHE A 69 -9.65 12.73 6.54
CA PHE A 69 -9.93 11.97 5.33
C PHE A 69 -8.75 11.09 4.90
N MET A 70 -7.51 11.60 4.99
CA MET A 70 -6.33 10.82 4.63
C MET A 70 -6.07 9.66 5.57
N ALA A 71 -6.34 9.82 6.86
CA ALA A 71 -6.23 8.71 7.81
C ALA A 71 -7.16 7.55 7.40
N VAL A 72 -8.39 7.86 6.96
CA VAL A 72 -9.33 6.85 6.45
C VAL A 72 -8.85 6.23 5.15
N LEU A 73 -8.37 7.04 4.21
CA LEU A 73 -7.88 6.55 2.91
C LEU A 73 -6.69 5.61 3.07
N ILE A 74 -5.74 5.95 3.95
CA ILE A 74 -4.60 5.09 4.30
C ILE A 74 -5.09 3.77 4.91
N ALA A 75 -6.10 3.79 5.78
CA ALA A 75 -6.65 2.58 6.36
C ALA A 75 -7.28 1.65 5.30
N VAL A 76 -8.02 2.23 4.34
CA VAL A 76 -8.60 1.49 3.21
C VAL A 76 -7.51 0.88 2.33
N GLU A 77 -6.45 1.63 2.02
CA GLU A 77 -5.33 1.16 1.21
C GLU A 77 -4.59 -0.01 1.88
N ILE A 78 -4.34 0.10 3.19
CA ILE A 78 -3.74 -0.98 3.98
C ILE A 78 -4.64 -2.22 3.98
N LEU A 79 -5.95 -2.05 4.15
CA LEU A 79 -6.90 -3.17 4.10
C LEU A 79 -6.85 -3.89 2.74
N ILE A 80 -6.84 -3.15 1.63
CA ILE A 80 -6.75 -3.73 0.28
C ILE A 80 -5.45 -4.54 0.12
N ASN A 81 -4.32 -4.03 0.59
CA ASN A 81 -3.05 -4.75 0.56
C ASN A 81 -3.09 -6.06 1.37
N ILE A 82 -3.75 -6.04 2.54
CA ILE A 82 -3.94 -7.23 3.38
C ILE A 82 -4.91 -8.23 2.73
N LEU A 83 -6.00 -7.76 2.12
CA LEU A 83 -6.99 -8.61 1.47
C LEU A 83 -6.41 -9.32 0.24
N ILE A 84 -5.52 -8.67 -0.50
CA ILE A 84 -4.82 -9.31 -1.62
C ILE A 84 -3.98 -10.48 -1.11
N TYR A 85 -3.29 -10.33 0.02
CA TYR A 85 -2.57 -11.44 0.66
C TYR A 85 -3.50 -12.57 1.11
N LEU A 86 -4.70 -12.23 1.58
CA LEU A 86 -5.68 -13.23 2.02
C LEU A 86 -6.29 -14.02 0.85
N ARG A 87 -6.48 -13.36 -0.31
CA ARG A 87 -7.07 -13.96 -1.50
C ARG A 87 -6.06 -14.82 -2.26
N ASP A 88 -4.89 -14.27 -2.49
CA ASP A 88 -3.83 -14.89 -3.24
C ASP A 88 -2.68 -15.11 -2.25
N ASP A 89 -2.36 -16.36 -1.88
CA ASP A 89 -1.26 -16.72 -0.95
C ASP A 89 0.15 -16.30 -1.46
N VAL A 90 0.21 -15.43 -2.48
CA VAL A 90 1.39 -14.91 -3.15
C VAL A 90 1.42 -13.39 -3.00
N ILE A 91 2.56 -12.89 -2.50
CA ILE A 91 2.80 -11.46 -2.34
C ILE A 91 2.89 -10.81 -3.72
N HIS A 92 1.85 -10.09 -4.12
CA HIS A 92 1.83 -9.30 -5.35
C HIS A 92 2.64 -8.02 -5.16
N VAL A 93 3.97 -8.14 -5.24
CA VAL A 93 4.92 -7.03 -5.03
C VAL A 93 4.58 -5.82 -5.89
N LYS A 94 4.13 -6.04 -7.14
CA LYS A 94 3.70 -4.97 -8.06
C LYS A 94 2.56 -4.12 -7.48
N ILE A 95 1.57 -4.75 -6.86
CA ILE A 95 0.42 -4.03 -6.30
C ILE A 95 0.83 -3.29 -5.03
N VAL A 96 1.62 -3.92 -4.15
CA VAL A 96 2.10 -3.29 -2.90
C VAL A 96 2.94 -2.04 -3.19
N MET A 97 3.85 -2.11 -4.16
CA MET A 97 4.67 -0.97 -4.56
C MET A 97 3.84 0.16 -5.19
N ALA A 98 2.85 -0.18 -6.00
CA ALA A 98 1.92 0.81 -6.57
C ALA A 98 1.11 1.51 -5.47
N THR A 99 0.60 0.75 -4.49
CA THR A 99 -0.13 1.32 -3.34
C THR A 99 0.78 2.23 -2.51
N ALA A 100 2.05 1.88 -2.32
CA ALA A 100 2.99 2.72 -1.59
C ALA A 100 3.31 4.04 -2.31
N LEU A 101 3.50 4.01 -3.64
CA LEU A 101 3.66 5.22 -4.46
C LEU A 101 2.41 6.11 -4.42
N MET A 102 1.22 5.50 -4.53
CA MET A 102 -0.05 6.20 -4.41
C MET A 102 -0.22 6.86 -3.03
N ALA A 103 0.14 6.16 -1.94
CA ALA A 103 0.06 6.68 -0.58
C ALA A 103 0.99 7.89 -0.35
N ILE A 104 2.24 7.84 -0.84
CA ILE A 104 3.16 8.99 -0.76
C ILE A 104 2.59 10.18 -1.54
N SER A 105 2.14 9.94 -2.78
CA SER A 105 1.52 10.98 -3.61
C SER A 105 0.32 11.62 -2.91
N ARG A 106 -0.53 10.79 -2.31
CA ARG A 106 -1.72 11.18 -1.57
C ARG A 106 -1.41 11.97 -0.29
N LYS A 107 -0.28 11.71 0.37
CA LYS A 107 0.21 12.49 1.53
C LYS A 107 0.82 13.84 1.13
N VAL A 108 1.54 13.90 0.01
CA VAL A 108 2.18 15.13 -0.50
C VAL A 108 1.13 16.18 -0.88
N ILE A 109 -0.03 15.78 -1.40
CA ILE A 109 -1.10 16.71 -1.80
C ILE A 109 -1.62 17.56 -0.63
N ILE A 110 -1.63 17.02 0.59
CA ILE A 110 -2.15 17.71 1.79
C ILE A 110 -1.06 18.43 2.57
N MET A 111 0.18 18.28 2.12
CA MET A 111 1.32 18.87 2.78
C MET A 111 1.30 20.40 2.69
N ASP A 112 1.40 21.07 3.84
CA ASP A 112 1.55 22.52 3.90
C ASP A 112 3.02 22.90 3.70
N LEU A 113 3.37 23.31 2.48
CA LEU A 113 4.73 23.70 2.09
C LEU A 113 5.21 24.97 2.79
N THR A 114 4.33 25.74 3.45
CA THR A 114 4.72 26.96 4.18
C THR A 114 5.36 26.66 5.54
N LYS A 115 5.11 25.46 6.08
CA LYS A 115 5.60 25.03 7.41
C LYS A 115 6.76 24.04 7.35
N ILE A 116 7.20 23.67 6.16
CA ILE A 116 8.14 22.57 5.95
C ILE A 116 9.43 23.11 5.34
N SER A 117 10.57 22.67 5.87
CA SER A 117 11.87 23.09 5.34
C SER A 117 12.12 22.48 3.95
N ALA A 118 12.91 23.17 3.14
CA ALA A 118 13.30 22.68 1.81
C ALA A 118 13.96 21.30 1.86
N GLU A 119 14.66 20.98 2.95
CA GLU A 119 15.30 19.67 3.18
C GLU A 119 14.27 18.53 3.24
N TYR A 120 13.13 18.74 3.89
CA TYR A 120 12.06 17.75 3.95
C TYR A 120 11.43 17.51 2.58
N VAL A 121 11.25 18.58 1.78
CA VAL A 121 10.71 18.46 0.42
C VAL A 121 11.67 17.65 -0.47
N LEU A 122 12.98 17.93 -0.38
CA LEU A 122 14.00 17.18 -1.10
C LEU A 122 14.07 15.71 -0.66
N ALA A 123 13.93 15.42 0.64
CA ALA A 123 13.89 14.05 1.15
C ALA A 123 12.72 13.25 0.59
N ILE A 124 11.53 13.87 0.50
CA ILE A 124 10.33 13.22 -0.06
C ILE A 124 10.48 13.02 -1.57
N ALA A 125 11.04 13.99 -2.29
CA ALA A 125 11.34 13.84 -3.70
C ALA A 125 12.32 12.67 -3.95
N ALA A 126 13.39 12.59 -3.17
CA ALA A 126 14.36 11.50 -3.25
C ALA A 126 13.74 10.13 -2.93
N MET A 127 12.92 10.03 -1.86
CA MET A 127 12.18 8.81 -1.52
C MET A 127 11.22 8.40 -2.63
N THR A 128 10.48 9.34 -3.20
CA THR A 128 9.52 9.09 -4.29
C THR A 128 10.24 8.60 -5.55
N LEU A 129 11.38 9.21 -5.90
CA LEU A 129 12.22 8.77 -7.02
C LEU A 129 12.79 7.36 -6.79
N ALA A 130 13.31 7.07 -5.59
CA ALA A 130 13.84 5.75 -5.26
C ALA A 130 12.75 4.65 -5.36
N MET A 131 11.54 4.95 -4.86
CA MET A 131 10.37 4.07 -4.98
C MET A 131 9.94 3.87 -6.44
N SER A 132 9.94 4.94 -7.24
CA SER A 132 9.57 4.90 -8.65
C SER A 132 10.55 4.05 -9.46
N VAL A 133 11.86 4.23 -9.24
CA VAL A 133 12.91 3.40 -9.87
C VAL A 133 12.78 1.94 -9.44
N GLY A 134 12.52 1.69 -8.15
CA GLY A 134 12.27 0.33 -7.66
C GLY A 134 11.08 -0.33 -8.34
N TYR A 135 9.96 0.40 -8.49
CA TYR A 135 8.77 -0.11 -9.16
C TYR A 135 9.06 -0.39 -10.65
N TRP A 136 9.77 0.51 -11.33
CA TRP A 136 10.19 0.31 -12.72
C TRP A 136 11.04 -0.95 -12.89
N LEU A 137 12.02 -1.18 -12.01
CA LEU A 137 12.88 -2.37 -12.08
C LEU A 137 12.10 -3.67 -11.89
N VAL A 138 11.18 -3.72 -10.91
CA VAL A 138 10.34 -4.90 -10.66
C VAL A 138 9.40 -5.18 -11.84
N VAL A 139 8.87 -4.12 -12.47
CA VAL A 139 8.00 -4.26 -13.64
C VAL A 139 8.80 -4.73 -14.86
N VAL A 140 9.98 -4.17 -15.11
CA VAL A 140 10.83 -4.54 -16.26
C VAL A 140 11.34 -5.98 -16.13
N LYS A 141 11.95 -6.34 -14.99
CA LYS A 141 12.51 -7.69 -14.79
C LYS A 141 11.43 -8.77 -14.77
N GLY A 142 10.27 -8.48 -14.17
CA GLY A 142 9.12 -9.37 -14.23
C GLY A 142 8.51 -9.53 -15.63
N ASN A 143 8.97 -8.77 -16.63
CA ASN A 143 8.60 -8.92 -18.03
C ASN A 143 9.67 -9.69 -18.84
N GLU A 144 10.89 -9.83 -18.30
CA GLU A 144 12.00 -10.59 -18.91
C GLU A 144 11.86 -12.09 -18.65
N ASP A 145 11.44 -12.50 -17.44
CA ASP A 145 11.20 -13.91 -17.09
C ASP A 145 10.15 -14.56 -18.02
N GLY A 146 9.14 -13.79 -18.45
CA GLY A 146 8.13 -14.25 -19.42
C GLY A 146 8.64 -14.28 -20.87
N LYS A 147 9.65 -13.48 -21.20
CA LYS A 147 10.27 -13.48 -22.54
C LYS A 147 11.26 -14.64 -22.70
N ILE A 148 12.04 -14.94 -21.66
CA ILE A 148 13.00 -16.07 -21.65
C ILE A 148 12.27 -17.38 -21.94
N CYS A 149 11.14 -17.63 -21.26
CA CYS A 149 10.35 -18.84 -21.50
C CYS A 149 9.77 -18.95 -22.92
N ILE A 150 9.43 -17.85 -23.58
CA ILE A 150 8.87 -17.88 -24.95
C ILE A 150 9.98 -17.99 -26.00
N SER A 151 11.10 -17.30 -25.80
CA SER A 151 12.26 -17.42 -26.70
C SER A 151 12.84 -18.83 -26.69
N ASP A 152 12.88 -19.48 -25.53
CA ASP A 152 13.38 -20.87 -25.41
C ASP A 152 12.48 -21.85 -26.17
N ILE A 153 11.16 -21.65 -26.17
CA ILE A 153 10.22 -22.49 -26.94
C ILE A 153 10.36 -22.23 -28.44
N GLU A 154 10.55 -20.97 -28.86
CA GLU A 154 10.71 -20.61 -30.27
C GLU A 154 12.03 -21.16 -30.85
N GLU A 155 13.11 -21.15 -30.06
CA GLU A 155 14.38 -21.74 -30.44
C GLU A 155 14.31 -23.27 -30.54
N GLN A 156 13.55 -23.93 -29.65
CA GLN A 156 13.28 -25.37 -29.72
C GLN A 156 12.44 -25.75 -30.96
N TRP A 157 11.48 -24.91 -31.36
CA TRP A 157 10.70 -25.13 -32.58
C TRP A 157 11.54 -24.94 -33.84
N LYS A 158 12.41 -23.93 -33.86
CA LYS A 158 13.29 -23.65 -35.01
C LYS A 158 14.37 -24.71 -35.22
N ASN A 159 14.79 -25.40 -34.16
CA ASN A 159 15.79 -26.47 -34.23
C ASN A 159 15.17 -27.87 -34.51
N LYS A 160 13.83 -27.95 -34.61
CA LYS A 160 13.09 -29.18 -34.92
C LYS A 160 12.47 -29.20 -36.32
N SER A 161 12.65 -28.15 -37.10
CA SER A 161 12.29 -28.06 -38.53
C SER A 161 13.54 -28.05 -39.41
#